data_AF-A0A7K3AM44-F1
#
_entry.id   AF-A0A7K3AM44-F1
#
_cell.length_a   1.000
_cell.length_b   1.000
_cell.length_c   1.000
_cell.angle_alpha   90.00
_cell.angle_beta   90.00
_cell.angle_gamma   90.00
#
_symmetry.space_group_name_H-M   'P 1'
#
loop_
_entity.id
_entity.type
_entity.pdbx_description
1 polymer ?
#
loop_
_entity_poly.entity_id
_entity_poly.type
_entity_poly.pdbx_seq_one_letter_code
_entity_poly.pdbx_strand_id
1 'polypeptide(L)' 'MDDTYCEPPERTAPARPAGTAEGPPYAECVLCREPTEYPESTKGATLCPVCAWQEAGRTACSG' A
#
# COMPACT_ATOMS: atom_id res chain seq x y z
N MET A 1 4.13 11.65 -30.97
CA MET A 1 4.51 10.61 -29.99
C MET A 1 4.23 11.22 -28.66
N ASP A 2 3.13 10.81 -28.05
CA ASP A 2 2.44 11.56 -27.01
C ASP A 2 3.16 11.38 -25.66
N ASP A 3 3.57 12.50 -25.07
CA ASP A 3 4.33 12.58 -23.80
C ASP A 3 3.54 11.98 -22.61
N THR A 4 2.21 11.90 -22.75
CA THR A 4 1.28 11.30 -21.78
C THR A 4 1.56 9.82 -21.49
N TYR A 5 2.16 9.06 -22.41
CA TYR A 5 2.36 7.63 -22.21
C TYR A 5 3.40 7.32 -21.11
N CYS A 6 4.33 8.25 -20.83
CA CYS A 6 5.39 8.04 -19.83
C CYS A 6 5.13 8.78 -18.51
N GLU A 7 4.05 9.56 -18.42
CA GLU A 7 3.76 10.30 -17.20
C GLU A 7 3.30 9.31 -16.11
N PRO A 8 4.07 9.14 -15.02
CA PRO A 8 3.62 8.29 -13.94
C PRO A 8 2.36 8.94 -13.35
N PRO A 9 1.29 8.17 -13.08
CA PRO A 9 0.10 8.74 -12.50
C PRO A 9 0.52 9.44 -11.20
N GLU A 10 0.12 10.71 -11.10
CA GLU A 10 0.19 11.46 -9.86
C GLU A 10 -0.32 10.55 -8.74
N ARG A 11 0.48 10.46 -7.66
CA ARG A 11 0.38 9.43 -6.63
C ARG A 11 -1.00 9.49 -5.97
N THR A 12 -1.96 8.83 -6.59
CA THR A 12 -3.34 8.83 -6.18
C THR A 12 -3.40 7.82 -5.06
N ALA A 13 -3.55 8.30 -3.83
CA ALA A 13 -3.79 7.43 -2.70
C ALA A 13 -5.01 6.56 -3.05
N PRO A 14 -4.93 5.23 -2.96
CA PRO A 14 -6.08 4.37 -3.18
C PRO A 14 -7.20 4.85 -2.28
N ALA A 15 -8.38 5.09 -2.86
CA ALA A 15 -9.53 5.54 -2.11
C ALA A 15 -9.79 4.56 -0.96
N ARG A 16 -9.74 5.08 0.28
CA ARG A 16 -10.09 4.31 1.48
C ARG A 16 -11.41 3.59 1.20
N PRO A 17 -11.52 2.27 1.41
CA PRO A 17 -12.78 1.58 1.17
C PRO A 17 -13.88 2.32 1.92
N ALA A 18 -14.91 2.73 1.18
CA ALA A 18 -16.04 3.52 1.68
C ALA A 18 -16.94 2.64 2.55
N GLY A 19 -16.40 2.19 3.66
CA GLY A 19 -17.12 1.68 4.80
C GLY A 19 -16.61 2.45 5.99
N THR A 20 -17.50 2.99 6.81
CA THR A 20 -17.22 3.26 8.21
C THR A 20 -16.66 1.98 8.81
N ALA A 21 -15.35 1.80 8.75
CA ALA A 21 -14.72 0.66 9.38
C ALA A 21 -14.77 0.94 10.88
N GLU A 22 -15.88 0.55 11.50
CA GLU A 22 -16.03 0.28 12.94
C GLU A 22 -15.17 -0.93 13.36
N GLY A 23 -14.04 -1.13 12.70
CA GLY A 23 -13.03 -2.13 13.05
C GLY A 23 -11.99 -1.52 13.99
N PRO A 24 -11.20 -2.35 14.69
CA PRO A 24 -10.03 -1.88 15.42
C PRO A 24 -9.15 -0.99 14.53
N PRO A 25 -8.39 -0.04 15.10
CA PRO A 25 -7.45 0.76 14.32
C PRO A 25 -6.60 -0.16 13.46
N TYR A 26 -6.64 0.04 12.14
CA TYR A 26 -5.75 -0.71 11.24
C TYR A 26 -4.31 -0.26 11.49
N ALA A 27 -3.37 -1.19 11.42
CA ALA A 27 -1.95 -0.84 11.51
C ALA A 27 -1.58 0.08 10.34
N GLU A 28 -0.68 1.04 10.57
CA GLU A 28 -0.16 1.91 9.51
C GLU A 28 1.01 1.25 8.79
N CYS A 29 1.06 1.41 7.47
CA CYS A 29 2.18 0.96 6.64
C CYS A 29 3.45 1.73 6.99
N VAL A 30 4.57 1.05 7.24
CA VAL A 30 5.84 1.72 7.62
C VAL A 30 6.51 2.49 6.48
N LEU A 31 6.10 2.28 5.22
CA LEU A 31 6.67 2.95 4.05
C LEU A 31 5.85 4.16 3.61
N CYS A 32 4.52 4.04 3.57
CA CYS A 32 3.63 5.08 3.05
C CYS A 32 2.64 5.64 4.06
N ARG A 33 2.57 5.08 5.28
CA ARG A 33 1.61 5.44 6.35
C ARG A 33 0.13 5.28 6.01
N GLU A 34 -0.18 4.56 4.94
CA GLU A 34 -1.56 4.17 4.64
C GLU A 34 -2.02 3.03 5.57
N PRO A 35 -3.32 2.94 5.89
CA PRO A 35 -3.84 1.84 6.69
C PRO A 35 -3.69 0.50 5.96
N THR A 36 -3.28 -0.52 6.70
CA THR A 36 -3.18 -1.89 6.21
C THR A 36 -4.51 -2.63 6.30
N GLU A 37 -4.58 -3.85 5.76
CA GLU A 37 -5.73 -4.76 5.97
C GLU A 37 -5.74 -5.39 7.38
N TYR A 38 -4.63 -5.25 8.13
CA TYR A 38 -4.44 -5.87 9.43
C TYR A 38 -4.79 -4.90 10.57
N PRO A 39 -5.46 -5.36 11.64
CA PRO A 39 -5.64 -4.56 12.84
C PRO A 39 -4.30 -4.30 13.54
N GLU A 40 -4.17 -3.18 14.26
CA GLU A 40 -2.98 -2.76 15.01
C GLU A 40 -2.46 -3.80 16.02
N SER A 41 -3.35 -4.68 16.49
CA SER A 41 -2.98 -5.79 17.38
C SER A 41 -2.19 -6.91 16.67
N THR A 42 -2.18 -6.93 15.33
CA THR A 42 -1.43 -7.91 14.53
C THR A 42 0.07 -7.59 14.61
N LYS A 43 0.80 -8.38 15.40
CA LYS A 43 2.26 -8.29 15.48
C LYS A 43 2.91 -8.77 14.17
N GLY A 44 3.74 -7.93 13.56
CA GLY A 44 4.66 -8.33 12.48
C GLY A 44 4.22 -8.04 11.05
N ALA A 45 2.98 -7.60 10.82
CA ALA A 45 2.53 -7.16 9.49
C ALA A 45 2.50 -5.63 9.42
N THR A 46 3.50 -5.03 8.76
CA THR A 46 3.72 -3.58 8.72
C THR A 46 3.61 -2.96 7.33
N LEU A 47 3.28 -3.75 6.30
CA LEU A 47 3.17 -3.28 4.92
C LEU A 47 1.72 -3.38 4.44
N CYS A 48 1.26 -2.35 3.72
CA CYS A 48 0.01 -2.44 2.99
C CYS A 48 0.16 -3.42 1.80
N PRO A 49 -0.95 -3.94 1.25
CA PRO A 49 -0.91 -4.93 0.16
C PRO A 49 -0.09 -4.48 -1.06
N VAL A 50 -0.15 -3.18 -1.38
CA VAL A 50 0.62 -2.58 -2.48
C VAL A 50 2.13 -2.65 -2.20
N CYS A 51 2.57 -2.17 -1.04
CA CYS A 51 3.97 -2.20 -0.66
C CYS A 51 4.51 -3.63 -0.55
N ALA A 52 3.71 -4.57 -0.03
CA ALA A 52 4.11 -5.97 0.05
C ALA A 52 4.38 -6.57 -1.35
N TRP A 53 3.53 -6.29 -2.33
CA TRP A 53 3.74 -6.74 -3.71
C TRP A 53 4.97 -6.08 -4.37
N GLN A 54 5.19 -4.79 -4.12
CA GLN A 54 6.34 -4.08 -4.66
C GLN A 54 7.67 -4.64 -4.13
N GLU A 55 7.77 -4.92 -2.83
CA GLU A 55 8.97 -5.54 -2.24
C GLU A 55 9.21 -6.96 -2.78
N ALA A 56 8.15 -7.74 -2.98
CA ALA A 56 8.24 -9.06 -3.62
C ALA A 56 8.76 -8.97 -5.06
N GLY A 57 8.25 -8.01 -5.85
CA GLY A 57 8.71 -7.77 -7.23
C GLY A 57 10.17 -7.31 -7.29
N ARG A 58 10.59 -6.42 -6.39
CA ARG A 58 12.00 -5.98 -6.31
C ARG A 58 12.93 -7.15 -6.04
N THR A 59 12.58 -8.00 -5.07
CA THR A 59 13.38 -9.17 -4.71
C THR A 59 13.45 -10.18 -5.87
N ALA A 60 12.35 -10.34 -6.62
CA ALA A 60 12.31 -11.23 -7.78
C ALA A 60 13.22 -10.77 -8.94
N CYS A 61 13.47 -9.45 -9.06
CA CYS A 61 14.26 -8.87 -10.14
C CYS A 61 15.68 -8.43 -9.72
N SER A 62 16.09 -8.65 -8.48
CA SER A 62 17.43 -8.27 -7.96
C SER A 62 18.47 -9.41 -8.01
N GLY A 63 18.21 -10.45 -8.80
CA GLY A 63 19.09 -11.61 -8.99
C GLY A 63 20.17 -11.40 -10.04
#